data_AF-A0A8H7NSH6-F1
#
_entry.id   AF-A0A8H7NSH6-F1
#
_cell.length_a   1.000
_cell.length_b   1.000
_cell.length_c   1.000
_cell.angle_alpha   90.00
_cell.angle_beta   90.00
_cell.angle_gamma   90.00
#
_symmetry.space_group_name_H-M   'P 1'
#
loop_
_entity.id
_entity.type
_entity.pdbx_description
1 polymer ?
#
loop_
_entity_poly.entity_id
_entity_poly.type
_entity_poly.pdbx_seq_one_letter_code
_entity_poly.pdbx_strand_id
1 'polypeptide(L)' 'MKWVHEYISDFGGDPSKVIIWGESAGAESIGLHYLINNGTTDLFRGGFMVWFRLQPFKRVV' A
#
# COMPACT_ATOMS: atom_id res chain seq x y z
N MET A 1 0.45 -3.71 -7.94
CA MET A 1 1.73 -2.96 -7.89
C MET A 1 2.84 -3.50 -8.79
N LYS A 2 2.86 -4.78 -9.17
CA LYS A 2 3.91 -5.36 -10.04
C LYS A 2 4.11 -4.61 -11.36
N TRP A 3 3.02 -4.32 -12.08
CA TRP A 3 3.10 -3.58 -13.35
C TRP A 3 3.76 -2.20 -13.19
N VAL A 4 3.33 -1.43 -12.18
CA VAL A 4 3.94 -0.12 -11.92
C VAL A 4 5.43 -0.28 -11.58
N HIS A 5 5.79 -1.23 -10.72
CA HIS A 5 7.18 -1.48 -10.37
C HIS A 5 8.03 -1.90 -11.59
N GLU A 6 7.46 -2.62 -12.55
CA GLU A 6 8.16 -3.10 -13.75
C GLU A 6 8.34 -2.01 -14.82
N TYR A 7 7.35 -1.13 -15.00
CA TYR A 7 7.33 -0.20 -16.15
C TYR A 7 7.53 1.26 -15.78
N ILE A 8 7.53 1.65 -14.49
CA ILE A 8 7.64 3.07 -14.13
C ILE A 8 8.97 3.71 -14.58
N SER A 9 10.03 2.91 -14.75
CA SER A 9 11.31 3.37 -15.29
C SER A 9 11.21 3.85 -16.73
N ASP A 10 10.32 3.26 -17.54
CA ASP A 10 10.11 3.64 -18.94
C ASP A 10 9.48 5.04 -19.05
N PHE A 11 8.81 5.48 -17.98
CA PHE A 11 8.25 6.83 -17.83
C PHE A 11 9.19 7.77 -17.07
N GLY A 12 10.44 7.37 -16.81
CA GLY A 12 11.44 8.18 -16.10
C GLY A 12 11.29 8.20 -14.57
N GLY A 13 10.46 7.33 -14.00
CA GLY A 13 10.34 7.18 -12.55
C GLY A 13 11.34 6.18 -11.96
N ASP A 14 11.48 6.20 -10.64
CA ASP A 14 12.35 5.28 -9.90
C ASP A 14 11.49 4.22 -9.20
N PRO A 15 11.57 2.93 -9.59
CA PRO A 15 10.75 1.87 -9.00
C PRO A 15 10.98 1.69 -7.50
N SER A 16 12.14 2.09 -6.98
CA SER A 16 12.44 2.06 -5.54
C SER A 16 11.81 3.22 -4.74
N LYS A 17 11.21 4.20 -5.42
CA LYS A 17 10.63 5.42 -4.81
C LYS A 17 9.14 5.57 -5.11
N VAL A 18 8.41 4.46 -5.24
CA VAL A 18 6.96 4.47 -5.41
C VAL A 18 6.26 4.61 -4.05
N ILE A 19 5.37 5.59 -3.93
CA ILE A 19 4.42 5.75 -2.82
C ILE A 19 3.01 5.60 -3.38
N ILE A 20 2.19 4.75 -2.75
CA ILE A 20 0.78 4.60 -3.11
C ILE A 20 -0.10 5.45 -2.19
N TRP A 21 -1.17 6.01 -2.73
CA TRP A 21 -2.12 6.84 -1.98
C TRP A 21 -3.54 6.33 -2.20
N GLY A 22 -4.36 6.35 -1.16
CA GLY A 22 -5.75 5.88 -1.24
C GLY A 22 -6.64 6.49 -0.17
N GLU A 23 -7.91 6.63 -0.51
CA GLU A 23 -8.98 7.16 0.34
C GLU A 23 -10.08 6.11 0.52
N SER A 24 -10.69 6.04 1.71
CA SER A 24 -11.78 5.11 2.02
C SER A 24 -11.40 3.66 1.68
N ALA A 25 -12.12 2.98 0.77
CA ALA A 25 -11.83 1.64 0.28
C ALA A 25 -10.43 1.53 -0.37
N GLY A 26 -9.92 2.61 -0.96
CA GLY A 26 -8.55 2.66 -1.49
C GLY A 26 -7.50 2.62 -0.37
N ALA A 27 -7.79 3.27 0.76
CA ALA A 27 -6.93 3.22 1.93
C ALA A 27 -6.96 1.82 2.58
N GLU A 28 -8.13 1.17 2.64
CA GLU A 28 -8.23 -0.25 3.04
C GLU A 28 -7.44 -1.19 2.12
N SER A 29 -7.50 -0.94 0.81
CA SER A 29 -6.75 -1.72 -0.19
C SER A 29 -5.23 -1.62 0.01
N ILE A 30 -4.72 -0.45 0.40
CA ILE A 30 -3.31 -0.28 0.81
C ILE A 30 -3.00 -1.15 2.04
N GLY A 31 -3.88 -1.17 3.04
CA GLY A 31 -3.73 -2.00 4.23
C GLY A 31 -3.68 -3.50 3.89
N LEU A 32 -4.56 -3.95 3.00
CA LEU A 32 -4.58 -5.32 2.49
C LEU A 32 -3.28 -5.67 1.75
N HIS A 33 -2.70 -4.74 0.97
CA HIS A 33 -1.41 -4.96 0.34
C HIS A 33 -0.26 -5.19 1.34
N TYR A 34 -0.30 -4.57 2.52
CA TYR A 34 0.67 -4.87 3.58
C TYR A 34 0.38 -6.21 4.26
N LEU A 35 -0.88 -6.50 4.60
CA LEU A 35 -1.26 -7.70 5.35
C LEU A 35 -1.04 -9.00 4.56
N ILE A 36 -1.45 -9.02 3.29
CA ILE A 36 -1.38 -10.22 2.42
C ILE A 36 0.08 -10.60 2.13
N ASN A 37 1.00 -9.64 2.16
CA ASN A 37 2.42 -9.87 1.89
C ASN A 37 3.23 -10.00 3.19
N ASN A 38 2.65 -10.43 4.32
CA ASN A 38 3.33 -10.55 5.61
C ASN A 38 4.07 -9.27 6.07
N GLY A 39 3.57 -8.10 5.69
CA GLY A 39 4.19 -6.81 6.00
C GLY A 39 5.39 -6.45 5.13
N THR A 40 5.85 -7.31 4.22
CA THR A 40 6.88 -6.96 3.24
C THR A 40 6.25 -6.48 1.95
N THR A 41 6.78 -5.41 1.38
CA THR A 41 6.38 -4.94 0.07
C THR A 41 7.62 -4.47 -0.66
N ASP A 42 8.12 -5.32 -1.55
CA ASP A 42 9.25 -5.00 -2.42
C ASP A 42 8.79 -4.18 -3.64
N LEU A 43 7.48 -3.88 -3.75
CA LEU A 43 6.86 -3.27 -4.92
C LEU A 43 6.57 -1.78 -4.76
N PHE A 44 6.54 -1.28 -3.53
CA PHE A 44 6.36 0.14 -3.20
C PHE A 44 6.94 0.42 -1.81
N ARG A 45 7.46 1.63 -1.64
CA ARG A 45 8.21 2.04 -0.43
C ARG A 45 7.29 2.47 0.72
N GLY A 46 6.09 2.94 0.41
CA GLY A 46 5.18 3.50 1.41
C GLY A 46 3.76 3.69 0.90
N GLY A 47 2.83 3.83 1.84
CA GLY A 47 1.42 4.06 1.57
C GLY A 47 0.89 5.25 2.38
N PHE A 48 0.13 6.13 1.75
CA PHE A 48 -0.61 7.22 2.42
C PHE A 48 -2.09 6.90 2.39
N MET A 49 -2.67 6.73 3.58
CA MET A 49 -4.01 6.16 3.77
C MET A 49 -4.89 7.22 4.44
N VAL A 50 -5.83 7.79 3.70
CA VAL A 50 -6.75 8.81 4.23
C VAL A 50 -8.14 8.25 4.46
N TRP A 51 -8.77 8.70 5.56
CA TRP A 51 -10.04 8.16 6.07
C TRP A 51 -10.04 6.65 6.39
N PHE A 52 -8.85 6.05 6.48
CA PHE A 52 -8.66 4.70 7.02
C PHE A 52 -8.63 4.73 8.54
N ARG A 53 -9.43 3.87 9.17
CA ARG A 53 -9.38 3.64 10.61
C ARG A 53 -9.03 2.17 10.83
N LEU A 54 -7.83 1.90 11.35
CA LEU A 54 -7.58 0.62 12.01
C LEU A 54 -8.53 0.55 13.20
N GLN A 55 -9.62 -0.21 13.06
CA GLN A 55 -10.40 -0.55 14.23
C GLN A 55 -9.51 -1.47 15.07
N PRO A 56 -9.14 -1.10 16.31
CA PRO A 56 -8.58 -2.09 17.21
C PRO A 56 -9.64 -3.18 17.33
N PHE A 57 -9.28 -4.43 17.01
CA PHE A 57 -10.15 -5.56 17.31
C PHE A 57 -10.53 -5.43 18.78
N LYS A 58 -11.81 -5.18 19.07
CA LYS A 58 -12.30 -5.29 20.43
C LYS A 58 -12.01 -6.72 20.84
N ARG A 59 -11.04 -6.90 21.74
CA ARG A 59 -10.88 -8.17 22.45
C ARG A 59 -12.19 -8.34 23.21
N VAL A 60 -13.06 -9.20 22.67
CA VAL A 60 -14.26 -9.64 23.37
C VAL A 60 -13.73 -10.43 24.55
N VAL A 61 -13.74 -9.78 25.72
CA VAL A 61 -13.71 -10.45 27.01
C VAL A 61 -15.10 -10.98 27.31
#